data_AF-A0A6V7LCK1-F1
#
_entry.id   AF-A0A6V7LCK1-F1
#
_cell.length_a   1.000
_cell.length_b   1.000
_cell.length_c   1.000
_cell.angle_alpha   90.00
_cell.angle_beta   90.00
_cell.angle_gamma   90.00
#
_symmetry.space_group_name_H-M   'P 1'
#
loop_
_entity.id
_entity.type
_entity.pdbx_description
1 polymer ?
#
loop_
_entity_poly.entity_id
_entity_poly.type
_entity_poly.pdbx_seq_one_letter_code
_entity_poly.pdbx_strand_id
1 'polypeptide(L)'
;LEGSEQQCCYDKNGYLMLTYDQQWGSKPRRSHNLGYLPWNEANKVPSLSHWFHDMVPMYLCCMWQEEQDVGCETFRFERRPSQDCIAYQSPAVAAVFGDPHIVTFDNVEYTFNGKGEFVLVRVDTEHDKLDIQGRFEQMANNFYGEVRGTQLTSVA
;
A
#
# COMPACT_ATOMS: atom_id res chain seq x y z
N LEU A 1 9.92 5.16 8.81
CA LEU A 1 9.15 6.21 9.51
C LEU A 1 8.16 5.53 10.44
N GLU A 2 8.65 4.92 11.51
CA GLU A 2 7.76 4.29 12.49
C GLU A 2 7.27 5.35 13.47
N GLY A 3 5.96 5.34 13.76
CA GLY A 3 5.31 6.29 14.67
C GLY A 3 4.82 7.58 14.02
N SER A 4 4.90 7.75 12.69
CA SER A 4 4.27 8.87 11.97
C SER A 4 2.77 8.61 11.74
N GLU A 5 1.98 9.67 11.67
CA GLU A 5 0.53 9.63 11.42
C GLU A 5 0.21 10.41 10.14
N GLN A 6 -0.85 10.01 9.44
CA GLN A 6 -1.40 10.78 8.33
C GLN A 6 -2.87 11.05 8.62
N GLN A 7 -3.27 12.31 8.62
CA GLN A 7 -4.69 12.69 8.64
C GLN A 7 -5.18 12.83 7.19
N CYS A 8 -6.09 11.95 6.76
CA CYS A 8 -6.73 12.05 5.45
C CYS A 8 -8.04 12.84 5.56
N CYS A 9 -8.17 13.89 4.77
CA CYS A 9 -9.38 14.71 4.64
C CYS A 9 -9.99 14.44 3.26
N TYR A 10 -11.31 14.29 3.22
CA TYR A 10 -12.05 14.03 1.99
C TYR A 10 -13.10 15.11 1.77
N ASP A 11 -13.34 15.45 0.50
CA ASP A 11 -14.40 16.38 0.13
C ASP A 11 -15.80 15.73 0.25
N LYS A 12 -16.85 16.47 -0.09
CA LYS A 12 -18.24 15.97 -0.04
C LYS A 12 -18.52 14.83 -1.01
N ASN A 13 -17.68 14.65 -2.04
CA ASN A 13 -17.80 13.61 -3.05
C ASN A 13 -16.91 12.39 -2.73
N GLY A 14 -16.14 12.44 -1.63
CA GLY A 14 -15.22 11.39 -1.22
C GLY A 14 -13.84 11.44 -1.89
N TYR A 15 -13.49 12.53 -2.58
CA TYR A 15 -12.15 12.73 -3.13
C TYR A 15 -11.18 13.20 -2.04
N LEU A 16 -9.97 12.64 -2.07
CA LEU A 16 -8.90 13.02 -1.15
C LEU A 16 -8.52 14.49 -1.40
N MET A 17 -8.57 15.31 -0.36
CA MET A 17 -8.16 16.71 -0.42
C MET A 17 -6.70 16.79 -0.04
N LEU A 18 -5.85 17.35 -0.91
CA LEU A 18 -4.43 17.49 -0.60
C LEU A 18 -4.16 18.77 0.20
N THR A 19 -3.10 18.76 0.99
CA THR A 19 -2.57 19.99 1.58
C THR A 19 -2.05 20.94 0.49
N TYR A 20 -1.82 20.47 -0.74
CA TYR A 20 -1.50 21.36 -1.85
C TYR A 20 -2.70 22.25 -2.24
N ASP A 21 -3.90 21.67 -2.35
CA ASP A 21 -5.08 22.37 -2.88
C ASP A 21 -5.68 23.38 -1.90
N GLN A 22 -5.76 23.02 -0.63
CA GLN A 22 -6.37 23.86 0.40
C GLN A 22 -5.77 23.62 1.80
N GLN A 23 -5.74 24.66 2.63
CA GLN A 23 -5.16 24.59 3.99
C GLN A 23 -5.88 23.60 4.93
N TRP A 24 -7.09 23.20 4.56
CA TRP A 24 -7.94 22.24 5.28
C TRP A 24 -7.77 20.79 4.79
N GLY A 25 -6.89 20.56 3.81
CA GLY A 25 -6.63 19.24 3.25
C GLY A 25 -5.93 18.26 4.20
N SER A 26 -5.56 17.11 3.64
CA SER A 26 -4.91 15.99 4.33
C SER A 26 -3.51 16.35 4.80
N LYS A 27 -3.13 16.03 6.03
CA LYS A 27 -1.89 16.51 6.65
C LYS A 27 -1.01 15.35 7.16
N PRO A 28 0.26 15.25 6.73
CA PRO A 28 1.22 14.34 7.35
C PRO A 28 1.64 14.86 8.72
N ARG A 29 1.81 13.96 9.69
CA ARG A 29 2.24 14.23 11.06
C ARG A 29 3.48 13.41 11.39
N ARG A 30 4.45 14.02 12.07
CA ARG A 30 5.71 13.36 12.44
C ARG A 30 5.57 12.34 13.55
N SER A 31 4.64 12.57 14.46
CA SER A 31 4.37 11.69 15.59
C SER A 31 2.88 11.43 15.73
N HIS A 32 2.54 10.18 16.02
CA HIS A 32 1.17 9.76 16.22
C HIS A 32 0.60 10.29 17.54
N ASN A 33 -0.52 11.00 17.48
CA ASN A 33 -1.13 11.61 18.66
C ASN A 33 -1.60 10.59 19.74
N LEU A 34 -2.09 9.41 19.34
CA LEU A 34 -2.52 8.32 20.22
C LEU A 34 -1.39 7.44 20.79
N GLY A 35 -0.13 7.70 20.44
CA GLY A 35 1.01 6.97 20.98
C GLY A 35 1.13 5.54 20.46
N TYR A 36 1.14 5.39 19.14
CA TYR A 36 1.58 4.16 18.48
C TYR A 36 3.10 4.00 18.57
N LEU A 37 3.58 2.76 18.62
CA LEU A 37 5.02 2.48 18.73
C LEU A 37 5.76 3.10 17.53
N PRO A 38 6.97 3.66 17.76
CA PRO A 38 7.65 3.84 19.04
C PRO A 38 7.34 5.20 19.69
N TRP A 39 6.68 5.20 20.86
CA TRP A 39 6.39 6.42 21.66
C TRP A 39 7.47 6.77 22.69
N ASN A 40 8.43 5.86 22.89
CA ASN A 40 9.47 5.93 23.92
C ASN A 40 10.81 6.48 23.40
N GLU A 41 10.85 6.98 22.17
CA GLU A 41 12.02 7.62 21.57
C GLU A 41 11.96 9.15 21.74
N ALA A 42 13.13 9.79 21.67
CA ALA A 42 13.21 11.25 21.64
C ALA A 42 12.37 11.81 20.48
N ASN A 43 11.62 12.88 20.74
CA ASN A 43 10.71 13.54 19.78
C ASN A 43 9.50 12.69 19.31
N LYS A 44 9.16 11.60 20.00
CA LYS A 44 7.98 10.77 19.71
C LYS A 44 7.02 10.62 20.90
N VAL A 45 7.07 11.54 21.85
CA VAL A 45 6.14 11.57 22.98
C VAL A 45 4.75 11.92 22.42
N PRO A 46 3.71 11.08 22.57
CA PRO A 46 2.48 11.14 21.76
C PRO A 46 1.87 12.53 21.55
N SER A 47 1.03 13.02 22.46
CA SER A 47 0.36 14.32 22.34
C SER A 47 1.34 15.50 22.38
N LEU A 48 2.45 15.38 23.11
CA LEU A 48 3.40 16.48 23.30
C LEU A 48 4.22 16.75 22.02
N SER A 49 4.81 15.71 21.44
CA SER A 49 5.57 15.80 20.19
C SER A 49 4.64 16.12 19.02
N HIS A 50 3.42 15.57 19.00
CA HIS A 50 2.43 15.91 17.98
C HIS A 50 2.06 17.40 18.05
N TRP A 51 1.79 17.90 19.26
CA TRP A 51 1.51 19.32 19.47
C TRP A 51 2.67 20.19 18.98
N PHE A 52 3.89 19.87 19.41
CA PHE A 52 5.07 20.68 19.13
C PHE A 52 5.55 20.63 17.67
N HIS A 53 5.52 19.46 17.03
CA HIS A 53 6.08 19.26 15.68
C HIS A 53 5.08 19.39 14.54
N ASP A 54 3.79 19.25 14.81
CA ASP A 54 2.75 19.24 13.79
C ASP A 54 1.69 20.33 14.01
N MET A 55 1.14 20.48 15.22
CA MET A 55 0.08 21.46 15.49
C MET A 55 0.61 22.90 15.55
N VAL A 56 1.58 23.19 16.41
CA VAL A 56 2.18 24.52 16.58
C VAL A 56 2.63 25.14 15.25
N PRO A 57 3.44 24.46 14.40
CA PRO A 57 3.86 25.05 13.13
C PRO A 57 2.71 25.18 12.12
N MET A 58 1.73 24.28 12.11
CA MET A 58 0.53 24.44 11.27
C MET A 58 -0.26 25.70 11.65
N TYR A 59 -0.42 25.97 12.96
CA TYR A 59 -1.11 27.19 13.40
C TYR A 59 -0.33 28.46 13.08
N LEU A 60 0.97 28.49 13.42
CA LEU A 60 1.82 29.66 13.23
C LEU A 60 2.06 29.98 11.75
N CYS A 61 2.28 28.96 10.91
CA CYS A 61 2.64 29.17 9.50
C CYS A 61 1.44 29.22 8.56
N CYS A 62 0.30 28.59 8.90
CA CYS A 62 -0.87 28.56 8.03
C CYS A 62 -2.13 29.10 8.68
N MET A 63 -2.60 28.53 9.79
CA MET A 63 -3.97 28.83 10.28
C MET A 63 -4.14 30.26 10.80
N TRP A 64 -3.06 30.91 11.24
CA TRP A 64 -3.07 32.30 11.70
C TRP A 64 -2.58 33.29 10.65
N GLN A 65 -2.31 32.83 9.43
CA GLN A 65 -1.85 33.60 8.29
C GLN A 65 -2.86 33.44 7.14
N GLU A 66 -2.69 34.18 6.06
CA GLU A 66 -3.47 33.95 4.84
C GLU A 66 -2.99 32.69 4.13
N GLU A 67 -3.87 32.06 3.37
CA GLU A 67 -3.59 30.78 2.71
C GLU A 67 -2.45 30.88 1.69
N GLN A 68 -2.33 32.03 1.03
CA GLN A 68 -1.31 32.34 0.02
C GLN A 68 -0.06 33.01 0.62
N ASP A 69 0.03 33.12 1.95
CA ASP A 69 1.25 33.64 2.56
C ASP A 69 2.41 32.68 2.33
N VAL A 70 3.60 33.24 2.06
CA VAL A 70 4.82 32.46 1.77
C VAL A 70 5.12 31.44 2.87
N GLY A 71 4.86 31.79 4.13
CA GLY A 71 5.04 30.87 5.26
C GLY A 71 4.12 29.65 5.18
N CYS A 72 2.87 29.83 4.74
CA CYS A 72 1.92 28.75 4.61
C CYS A 72 2.24 27.89 3.37
N GLU A 73 2.54 28.52 2.24
CA GLU A 73 2.94 27.83 1.01
C GLU A 73 4.21 26.99 1.24
N THR A 74 5.26 27.55 1.83
CA THR A 74 6.48 26.78 2.17
C THR A 74 6.18 25.63 3.13
N PHE A 75 5.32 25.83 4.13
CA PHE A 75 4.94 24.75 5.04
C PHE A 75 4.22 23.61 4.29
N ARG A 76 3.24 23.94 3.46
CA ARG A 76 2.35 23.01 2.77
C ARG A 76 3.02 22.31 1.59
N PHE A 77 3.82 23.03 0.81
CA PHE A 77 4.38 22.53 -0.45
C PHE A 77 5.76 21.90 -0.28
N GLU A 78 6.56 22.40 0.67
CA GLU A 78 7.96 21.95 0.82
C GLU A 78 8.20 21.15 2.10
N ARG A 79 7.62 21.58 3.23
CA ARG A 79 7.96 21.00 4.55
C ARG A 79 7.05 19.87 5.00
N ARG A 80 5.77 19.90 4.59
CA ARG A 80 4.72 18.94 4.93
C ARG A 80 3.76 18.67 3.76
N PRO A 81 4.27 18.31 2.56
CA PRO A 81 3.40 17.92 1.46
C PRO A 81 2.65 16.63 1.81
N SER A 82 1.34 16.62 1.52
CA SER A 82 0.55 15.39 1.55
C SER A 82 0.95 14.47 0.41
N GLN A 83 0.92 13.16 0.64
CA GLN A 83 1.17 12.19 -0.42
C GLN A 83 0.07 12.26 -1.49
N ASP A 84 0.46 12.54 -2.73
CA ASP A 84 -0.40 12.71 -3.91
C ASP A 84 -0.47 11.45 -4.79
N CYS A 85 -0.01 10.31 -4.27
CA CYS A 85 0.06 9.01 -4.93
C CYS A 85 0.91 8.96 -6.21
N ILE A 86 1.58 10.03 -6.64
CA ILE A 86 2.36 10.05 -7.90
C ILE A 86 3.49 9.00 -7.87
N ALA A 87 4.13 8.82 -6.72
CA ALA A 87 5.18 7.81 -6.53
C ALA A 87 4.66 6.47 -6.02
N TYR A 88 3.34 6.26 -5.94
CA TYR A 88 2.79 4.99 -5.48
C TYR A 88 3.02 3.90 -6.55
N GLN A 89 3.78 2.88 -6.17
CA GLN A 89 3.93 1.66 -6.96
C GLN A 89 2.90 0.66 -6.45
N SER A 90 1.86 0.42 -7.25
CA SER A 90 0.86 -0.60 -6.92
C SER A 90 1.50 -1.99 -6.96
N PRO A 91 1.11 -2.92 -6.06
CA PRO A 91 1.56 -4.29 -6.16
C PRO A 91 1.10 -4.92 -7.46
N ALA A 92 1.95 -5.75 -8.07
CA ALA A 92 1.57 -6.58 -9.20
C ALA A 92 0.76 -7.80 -8.72
N VAL A 93 -0.18 -8.25 -9.54
CA VAL A 93 -1.05 -9.41 -9.25
C VAL A 93 -0.79 -10.49 -10.30
N ALA A 94 -0.55 -11.71 -9.84
CA ALA A 94 -0.54 -12.91 -10.69
C ALA A 94 -1.74 -13.80 -10.35
N ALA A 95 -2.21 -14.56 -11.32
CA ALA A 95 -3.38 -15.42 -11.15
C ALA A 95 -3.20 -16.77 -11.84
N VAL A 96 -3.80 -17.80 -11.25
CA VAL A 96 -3.97 -19.12 -11.86
C VAL A 96 -5.45 -19.46 -11.83
N PHE A 97 -6.01 -19.83 -12.98
CA PHE A 97 -7.43 -20.16 -13.11
C PHE A 97 -7.67 -21.17 -14.22
N GLY A 98 -8.80 -21.88 -14.16
CA GLY A 98 -9.17 -22.87 -15.18
C GLY A 98 -8.17 -24.01 -15.31
N ASP A 99 -7.88 -24.42 -16.55
CA ASP A 99 -7.10 -25.59 -16.92
C ASP A 99 -5.75 -25.26 -17.61
N PRO A 100 -4.67 -25.24 -16.81
CA PRO A 100 -4.23 -24.08 -16.07
C PRO A 100 -3.88 -22.92 -17.01
N HIS A 101 -4.65 -21.84 -16.90
CA HIS A 101 -4.27 -20.54 -17.41
C HIS A 101 -3.58 -19.75 -16.30
N ILE A 102 -2.42 -19.20 -16.63
CA ILE A 102 -1.56 -18.46 -15.72
C ILE A 102 -1.38 -17.05 -16.29
N VAL A 103 -1.61 -16.05 -15.46
CA VAL A 103 -1.24 -14.66 -15.72
C VAL A 103 -0.12 -14.32 -14.76
N THR A 104 1.05 -13.99 -15.29
CA THR A 104 2.24 -13.62 -14.50
C THR A 104 2.13 -12.17 -13.97
N PHE A 105 3.02 -11.80 -13.05
CA PHE A 105 3.04 -10.46 -12.44
C PHE A 105 3.28 -9.31 -13.45
N ASP A 106 3.91 -9.60 -14.59
CA ASP A 106 4.10 -8.69 -15.73
C ASP A 106 2.98 -8.79 -16.77
N ASN A 107 1.85 -9.41 -16.39
CA ASN A 107 0.63 -9.51 -17.18
C ASN A 107 0.80 -10.30 -18.49
N VAL A 108 1.63 -11.36 -18.46
CA VAL A 108 1.81 -12.29 -19.59
C VAL A 108 1.01 -13.56 -19.35
N GLU A 109 0.29 -13.98 -20.38
CA GLU A 109 -0.60 -15.14 -20.34
C GLU A 109 0.12 -16.41 -20.81
N TYR A 110 0.01 -17.48 -20.03
CA TYR A 110 0.49 -18.80 -20.36
C TYR A 110 -0.60 -19.84 -20.15
N THR A 111 -0.58 -20.88 -20.97
CA THR A 111 -1.39 -22.09 -20.74
C THR A 111 -0.44 -23.24 -20.46
N PHE A 112 -0.58 -23.88 -19.31
CA PHE A 112 0.36 -24.89 -18.84
C PHE A 112 -0.36 -26.12 -18.29
N ASN A 113 -0.54 -27.15 -19.13
CA ASN A 113 -1.18 -28.41 -18.75
C ASN A 113 -0.19 -29.42 -18.13
N GLY A 114 0.63 -28.98 -17.17
CA GLY A 114 1.52 -29.84 -16.41
C GLY A 114 0.78 -30.60 -15.30
N LYS A 115 1.12 -31.87 -15.10
CA LYS A 115 0.65 -32.69 -13.97
C LYS A 115 1.80 -32.87 -12.98
N GLY A 116 1.62 -32.43 -11.74
CA GLY A 116 2.65 -32.51 -10.70
C GLY A 116 2.62 -31.31 -9.77
N GLU A 117 3.72 -31.13 -9.04
CA GLU A 117 3.94 -29.99 -8.16
C GLU A 117 4.88 -28.99 -8.80
N PHE A 118 4.49 -27.72 -8.76
CA PHE A 118 5.25 -26.63 -9.36
C PHE A 118 5.35 -25.46 -8.38
N VAL A 119 6.45 -24.73 -8.46
CA VAL A 119 6.65 -23.50 -7.69
C VAL A 119 6.01 -22.36 -8.46
N LEU A 120 4.99 -21.72 -7.87
CA LEU A 120 4.27 -20.60 -8.48
C LEU A 120 4.98 -19.27 -8.20
N VAL A 121 5.47 -19.09 -6.97
CA VAL A 121 6.21 -17.89 -6.55
C VAL A 121 7.36 -18.32 -5.67
N ARG A 122 8.55 -17.79 -5.94
CA ARG A 122 9.73 -17.97 -5.09
C ARG A 122 10.47 -16.66 -4.91
N VAL A 123 10.68 -16.28 -3.66
CA VAL A 123 11.54 -15.18 -3.25
C VAL A 123 12.65 -15.79 -2.41
N ASP A 124 13.89 -15.61 -2.84
CA ASP A 124 15.08 -16.06 -2.12
C ASP A 124 16.08 -14.91 -2.06
N THR A 125 15.88 -14.04 -1.07
CA THR A 125 16.77 -12.91 -0.77
C THR A 125 17.33 -13.05 0.65
N GLU A 126 18.33 -12.24 1.00
CA GLU A 126 18.90 -12.26 2.35
C GLU A 126 17.88 -11.92 3.45
N HIS A 127 16.91 -11.06 3.14
CA HIS A 127 15.96 -10.53 4.11
C HIS A 127 14.60 -11.25 4.04
N ASP A 128 14.17 -11.60 2.83
CA ASP A 128 12.85 -12.19 2.57
C ASP A 128 12.97 -13.56 1.92
N LYS A 129 12.19 -14.51 2.46
CA LYS A 129 12.06 -15.86 1.93
C LYS A 129 10.58 -16.22 1.80
N LEU A 130 10.16 -16.58 0.59
CA LEU A 130 8.80 -17.00 0.28
C LEU A 130 8.84 -18.13 -0.76
N ASP A 131 8.08 -19.19 -0.53
CA ASP A 131 7.90 -20.27 -1.50
C ASP A 131 6.40 -20.62 -1.51
N ILE A 132 5.76 -20.46 -2.67
CA ILE A 132 4.36 -20.83 -2.88
C ILE A 132 4.34 -21.93 -3.94
N GLN A 133 3.82 -23.09 -3.57
CA GLN A 133 3.78 -24.26 -4.42
C GLN A 133 2.33 -24.61 -4.78
N GLY A 134 2.11 -24.96 -6.05
CA GLY A 134 0.83 -25.40 -6.58
C GLY A 134 0.90 -26.84 -7.05
N ARG A 135 -0.09 -27.65 -6.67
CA ARG A 135 -0.26 -29.01 -7.18
C ARG A 135 -1.33 -29.03 -8.25
N PHE A 136 -0.96 -29.56 -9.41
CA PHE A 136 -1.85 -29.72 -10.56
C PHE A 136 -2.12 -31.19 -10.82
N GLU A 137 -3.39 -31.58 -10.76
CA GLU A 137 -3.83 -32.94 -10.98
C GLU A 137 -4.74 -33.00 -12.20
N GLN A 138 -4.82 -34.18 -12.82
CA GLN A 138 -5.72 -34.39 -13.94
C GLN A 138 -7.16 -34.29 -13.46
N MET A 139 -8.00 -33.60 -14.24
CA MET A 139 -9.43 -33.52 -13.94
C MET A 139 -10.06 -34.91 -13.94
N ALA A 140 -11.05 -35.12 -13.07
CA ALA A 140 -11.82 -36.35 -13.05
C ALA A 140 -12.56 -36.56 -14.39
N ASN A 141 -12.79 -37.82 -14.75
CA ASN A 141 -13.55 -38.16 -15.95
C ASN A 141 -14.95 -37.55 -15.88
N ASN A 142 -15.41 -37.01 -17.01
CA ASN A 142 -16.76 -36.50 -17.16
C ASN A 142 -17.64 -37.56 -17.88
N PHE A 143 -18.91 -37.24 -18.12
CA PHE A 143 -19.84 -38.13 -18.84
C PHE A 143 -19.36 -38.47 -20.28
N TYR A 144 -18.54 -37.60 -20.88
CA TYR A 144 -17.97 -37.77 -22.22
C TYR A 144 -16.62 -38.52 -22.22
N GLY A 145 -16.10 -38.90 -21.05
CA GLY A 145 -14.86 -39.67 -20.91
C GLY A 145 -13.74 -38.94 -20.18
N GLU A 146 -12.51 -39.27 -20.53
CA GLU A 146 -11.29 -38.70 -19.91
C GLU A 146 -11.08 -37.25 -20.35
N VAL A 147 -10.83 -36.36 -19.38
CA VAL A 147 -10.47 -34.97 -19.63
C VAL A 147 -8.95 -34.86 -19.65
N ARG A 148 -8.38 -34.44 -20.78
CA ARG A 148 -6.93 -34.22 -20.95
C ARG A 148 -6.53 -32.80 -20.54
N GLY A 149 -6.95 -32.39 -19.35
CA GLY A 149 -6.63 -31.10 -18.73
C GLY A 149 -6.25 -31.29 -17.26
N THR A 150 -5.45 -30.37 -16.74
CA THR A 150 -5.10 -30.36 -15.30
C THR A 150 -5.79 -29.21 -14.58
N GLN A 151 -6.04 -29.38 -13.29
CA GLN A 151 -6.61 -28.35 -12.41
C GLN A 151 -5.72 -28.16 -11.18
N LEU A 152 -5.65 -26.93 -10.68
CA LEU A 152 -4.99 -26.63 -9.42
C LEU A 152 -5.82 -27.22 -8.26
N THR A 153 -5.26 -28.18 -7.53
CA THR A 153 -5.97 -28.89 -6.43
C THR A 153 -5.53 -28.45 -5.05
N SER A 154 -4.28 -28.01 -4.88
CA SER A 154 -3.77 -27.51 -3.61
C SER A 154 -2.74 -26.42 -3.81
N VAL A 155 -2.68 -25.52 -2.84
CA VAL A 155 -1.65 -24.48 -2.71
C VAL A 155 -1.04 -24.62 -1.32
N ALA A 156 0.29 -24.63 -1.25
CA ALA A 156 1.08 -24.72 -0.02
C ALA A 156 2.09 -23.59 0.06
#